data_AF-F6GB99-F1
#
_entry.id   AF-F6GB99-F1
#
_cell.length_a   1.000
_cell.length_b   1.000
_cell.length_c   1.000
_cell.angle_alpha   90.00
_cell.angle_beta   90.00
_cell.angle_gamma   90.00
#
_symmetry.space_group_name_H-M   'P 1'
#
loop_
_entity.id
_entity.type
_entity.pdbx_description
1 polymer ?
#
loop_
_entity_poly.entity_id
_entity_poly.type
_entity_poly.pdbx_seq_one_letter_code
_entity_poly.pdbx_strand_id
1 'polypeptide(L)'
;MAAALLLWTAGTVCAAPIPWQSQKFEYVADRKDVKEVLRDLGASQHVMTSISTQVEGSVTGSFNESPQKFLDRMAGTFGFAWYYDGAVLRVTSANEAQSATIALNRASTAQVKRALTRMGIADPRFPIQYDDDSGSIVVSGPPRLVELVRDLAQVIDRGREDANRTVVRAFPLRYAWATDHRVTVNGQSVNIRGVASILNSMYGGDGASDNPTVPRMQDRRLDSVAPGEANAGRGGTRALSSVGGKSPLPPGGVGQYAGNNTPYAPPPSGDTRLRADELDDRSGTPIIRADPRSNSVLVRDRADRMAAHQSLIESLDSRPAVLEISASIIDITETALEQLGVDWRLHNSRFDLQTGNGANTMLNNPGSLDSVATTAGAAAAIAATPAGGVLSAVIGGGSRYLMARISALQQTNQARITASPKVATLDNTEAVMDNRQNFYVPVAGYQSADLYAISAGVSLRVLPMVVMDGGTVRIRMNVHIEDGQITSQQVGNLPVTSQSEIDTQALINEGESLLIAGYSVDQQAKTVDAIPGLSKIPLVGALFRTDQTTGQRFQRMFLVTPRVITP
;
A
#
# COMPACT_ATOMS: atom_id res chain seq x y z
N MET A 1 8.54 -25.64 -52.48
CA MET A 1 7.20 -26.17 -52.82
C MET A 1 6.93 -27.30 -51.83
N ALA A 2 5.89 -27.36 -51.01
CA ALA A 2 4.56 -26.77 -51.11
C ALA A 2 4.02 -26.44 -49.70
N ALA A 3 3.27 -25.34 -49.60
CA ALA A 3 2.50 -24.97 -48.43
C ALA A 3 1.24 -25.83 -48.37
N ALA A 4 1.02 -26.51 -47.24
CA ALA A 4 -0.22 -27.24 -46.98
C ALA A 4 -1.28 -26.25 -46.47
N LEU A 5 -2.19 -25.86 -47.36
CA LEU A 5 -3.40 -25.12 -47.05
C LEU A 5 -4.32 -26.00 -46.18
N LEU A 6 -4.46 -25.67 -44.90
CA LEU A 6 -5.51 -26.21 -44.03
C LEU A 6 -6.80 -25.43 -44.30
N LEU A 7 -7.61 -25.96 -45.23
CA LEU A 7 -8.99 -25.55 -45.44
C LEU A 7 -9.82 -25.95 -44.21
N TRP A 8 -10.19 -24.97 -43.38
CA TRP A 8 -11.26 -25.11 -42.40
C TRP A 8 -12.59 -25.19 -43.15
N THR A 9 -13.17 -26.38 -43.22
CA THR A 9 -14.56 -26.56 -43.64
C THR A 9 -15.46 -26.07 -42.51
N ALA A 10 -16.14 -24.95 -42.74
CA ALA A 10 -17.23 -24.50 -41.87
C ALA A 10 -18.34 -25.56 -41.92
N GLY A 11 -18.48 -26.34 -40.84
CA GLY A 11 -19.62 -27.25 -40.69
C GLY A 11 -20.90 -26.43 -40.58
N THR A 12 -21.73 -26.46 -41.62
CA THR A 12 -23.11 -26.01 -41.53
C THR A 12 -23.84 -26.96 -40.59
N VAL A 13 -24.10 -26.52 -39.36
CA VAL A 13 -24.95 -27.24 -38.41
C VAL A 13 -26.34 -27.28 -39.02
N CYS A 14 -26.72 -28.46 -39.50
CA CYS A 14 -27.99 -28.75 -40.14
C CYS A 14 -29.05 -29.02 -39.07
N ALA A 15 -30.34 -28.93 -39.44
CA ALA A 15 -31.44 -29.44 -38.62
C ALA A 15 -31.12 -30.88 -38.15
N ALA A 16 -31.61 -31.25 -36.97
CA ALA A 16 -31.35 -32.57 -36.40
C ALA A 16 -31.64 -33.66 -37.45
N PRO A 17 -30.64 -34.45 -37.89
CA PRO A 17 -30.89 -35.49 -38.88
C PRO A 17 -31.84 -36.50 -38.29
N ILE A 18 -32.83 -36.94 -39.08
CA ILE A 18 -33.75 -37.99 -38.64
C ILE A 18 -32.91 -39.25 -38.34
N PRO A 19 -33.00 -39.82 -37.13
CA PRO A 19 -32.21 -40.97 -36.74
C PRO A 19 -32.78 -42.25 -37.38
N TRP A 20 -32.53 -42.44 -38.67
CA TRP A 20 -32.93 -43.66 -39.39
C TRP A 20 -32.20 -44.88 -38.81
N GLN A 21 -32.96 -45.87 -38.34
CA GLN A 21 -32.41 -47.10 -37.75
C GLN A 21 -31.89 -48.08 -38.81
N SER A 22 -32.49 -48.08 -40.00
CA SER A 22 -32.08 -48.92 -41.13
C SER A 22 -31.63 -48.07 -42.33
N GLN A 23 -30.62 -48.57 -43.04
CA GLN A 23 -30.13 -47.98 -44.29
C GLN A 23 -31.04 -48.32 -45.49
N LYS A 24 -31.94 -49.30 -45.35
CA LYS A 24 -32.85 -49.76 -46.39
C LYS A 24 -34.28 -49.89 -45.86
N PHE A 25 -35.22 -49.39 -46.65
CA PHE A 25 -36.66 -49.52 -46.45
C PHE A 25 -37.23 -50.35 -47.60
N GLU A 26 -37.66 -51.57 -47.30
CA GLU A 26 -38.34 -52.45 -48.23
C GLU A 26 -39.83 -52.47 -47.90
N TYR A 27 -40.66 -52.02 -48.83
CA TYR A 27 -42.09 -51.86 -48.61
C TYR A 27 -42.87 -52.09 -49.90
N VAL A 28 -43.96 -52.84 -49.81
CA VAL A 28 -44.87 -53.09 -50.94
C VAL A 28 -46.22 -52.49 -50.60
N ALA A 29 -46.68 -51.55 -51.42
CA ALA A 29 -47.97 -50.89 -51.29
C ALA A 29 -48.88 -51.31 -52.46
N ASP A 30 -50.12 -51.68 -52.17
CA ASP A 30 -51.17 -51.88 -53.17
C ASP A 30 -52.38 -51.00 -52.82
N ARG A 31 -52.54 -49.89 -53.55
CA ARG A 31 -53.61 -48.88 -53.35
C ARG A 31 -53.77 -48.45 -51.89
N LYS A 32 -52.65 -48.29 -51.17
CA LYS A 32 -52.64 -47.96 -49.74
C LYS A 32 -52.64 -46.45 -49.54
N ASP A 33 -53.33 -45.94 -48.50
CA ASP A 33 -53.33 -44.50 -48.18
C ASP A 33 -51.90 -44.05 -47.82
N VAL A 34 -51.44 -42.96 -48.44
CA VAL A 34 -50.11 -42.37 -48.19
C VAL A 34 -49.86 -42.10 -46.70
N LYS A 35 -50.89 -41.75 -45.93
CA LYS A 35 -50.78 -41.53 -44.48
C LYS A 35 -50.43 -42.83 -43.76
N GLU A 36 -51.01 -43.94 -44.17
CA GLU A 36 -50.73 -45.24 -43.57
C GLU A 36 -49.32 -45.72 -43.94
N VAL A 37 -48.90 -45.48 -45.19
CA VAL A 37 -47.53 -45.77 -45.64
C VAL A 37 -46.48 -44.96 -44.87
N LEU A 38 -46.73 -43.67 -44.63
CA LEU A 38 -45.83 -42.81 -43.84
C LEU A 38 -45.82 -43.18 -42.35
N ARG A 39 -46.94 -43.65 -41.80
CA ARG A 39 -46.99 -44.21 -40.43
C ARG A 39 -46.16 -45.48 -40.33
N ASP A 40 -46.29 -46.38 -41.29
CA ASP A 40 -45.53 -47.63 -41.35
C ASP A 40 -44.03 -47.35 -41.52
N LEU A 41 -43.66 -46.34 -42.33
CA LEU A 41 -42.28 -45.86 -42.43
C LEU A 41 -41.77 -45.41 -41.07
N GLY A 42 -42.49 -44.52 -40.37
CA GLY A 42 -42.10 -44.06 -39.04
C GLY A 42 -41.98 -45.19 -38.03
N ALA A 43 -42.96 -46.09 -37.99
CA ALA A 43 -42.97 -47.26 -37.13
C ALA A 43 -41.78 -48.19 -37.39
N SER A 44 -41.46 -48.46 -38.66
CA SER A 44 -40.31 -49.30 -39.02
C SER A 44 -38.98 -48.70 -38.60
N GLN A 45 -38.88 -47.37 -38.59
CA GLN A 45 -37.65 -46.64 -38.26
C GLN A 45 -37.61 -46.15 -36.81
N HIS A 46 -38.59 -46.52 -35.97
CA HIS A 46 -38.72 -46.04 -34.58
C HIS A 46 -38.79 -44.51 -34.45
N VAL A 47 -39.35 -43.83 -35.46
CA VAL A 47 -39.56 -42.39 -35.47
C VAL A 47 -41.05 -42.11 -35.28
N MET A 48 -41.41 -41.35 -34.26
CA MET A 48 -42.79 -40.92 -34.05
C MET A 48 -43.23 -40.04 -35.22
N THR A 49 -44.34 -40.36 -35.87
CA THR A 49 -44.86 -39.60 -37.01
C THR A 49 -46.19 -38.93 -36.68
N SER A 50 -46.32 -37.66 -37.08
CA SER A 50 -47.57 -36.91 -37.01
C SER A 50 -47.88 -36.38 -38.40
N ILE A 51 -48.90 -36.94 -39.04
CA ILE A 51 -49.25 -36.64 -40.43
C ILE A 51 -50.57 -35.86 -40.44
N SER A 52 -50.58 -34.73 -41.14
CA SER A 52 -51.79 -33.91 -41.31
C SER A 52 -52.89 -34.69 -42.04
N THR A 53 -54.14 -34.41 -41.69
CA THR A 53 -55.32 -34.93 -42.39
C THR A 53 -55.43 -34.41 -43.83
N GLN A 54 -54.77 -33.29 -44.16
CA GLN A 54 -54.78 -32.68 -45.49
C GLN A 54 -53.83 -33.35 -46.49
N VAL A 55 -53.06 -34.37 -46.05
CA VAL A 55 -52.25 -35.18 -46.95
C VAL A 55 -53.14 -36.30 -47.49
N GLU A 56 -53.38 -36.27 -48.81
CA GLU A 56 -54.24 -37.21 -49.51
C GLU A 56 -53.49 -37.87 -50.67
N GLY A 57 -53.74 -39.15 -50.90
CA GLY A 57 -53.13 -39.90 -51.99
C GLY A 57 -53.11 -41.40 -51.74
N SER A 58 -53.04 -42.18 -52.81
CA SER A 58 -52.86 -43.62 -52.76
C SER A 58 -51.51 -44.01 -53.35
N VAL A 59 -50.76 -44.85 -52.64
CA VAL A 59 -49.45 -45.36 -53.06
C VAL A 59 -49.63 -46.81 -53.57
N THR A 60 -49.11 -47.08 -54.76
CA THR A 60 -49.01 -48.42 -55.33
C THR A 60 -47.60 -48.63 -55.89
N GLY A 61 -46.95 -49.73 -55.52
CA GLY A 61 -45.60 -50.07 -55.99
C GLY A 61 -44.79 -50.86 -54.97
N SER A 62 -43.64 -51.39 -55.41
CA SER A 62 -42.61 -51.94 -54.52
C SER A 62 -41.44 -50.98 -54.42
N PHE A 63 -40.98 -50.73 -53.20
CA PHE A 63 -39.92 -49.78 -52.90
C PHE A 63 -38.80 -50.51 -52.18
N ASN A 64 -37.56 -50.32 -52.66
CA ASN A 64 -36.33 -50.78 -52.02
C ASN A 64 -35.29 -49.67 -52.12
N GLU A 65 -35.38 -48.70 -51.21
CA GLU A 65 -34.50 -47.53 -51.17
C GLU A 65 -34.25 -47.07 -49.73
N SER A 66 -33.44 -46.02 -49.52
CA SER A 66 -33.23 -45.50 -48.17
C SER A 66 -34.50 -44.81 -47.66
N PRO A 67 -34.82 -44.89 -46.34
CA PRO A 67 -35.99 -44.22 -45.76
C PRO A 67 -36.07 -42.74 -46.11
N GLN A 68 -34.92 -42.06 -46.14
CA GLN A 68 -34.80 -40.66 -46.55
C GLN A 68 -35.24 -40.44 -48.01
N LYS A 69 -34.72 -41.25 -48.94
CA LYS A 69 -35.03 -41.13 -50.37
C LYS A 69 -36.49 -41.47 -50.65
N PHE A 70 -37.04 -42.43 -49.92
CA PHE A 70 -38.46 -42.77 -49.96
C PHE A 70 -39.31 -41.58 -49.48
N LEU A 71 -39.01 -41.00 -48.31
CA LEU A 71 -39.72 -39.84 -47.77
C LEU A 71 -39.67 -38.65 -48.73
N ASP A 72 -38.50 -38.34 -49.30
CA ASP A 72 -38.32 -37.23 -50.23
C ASP A 72 -39.06 -37.47 -51.56
N ARG A 73 -39.12 -38.72 -52.05
CA ARG A 73 -39.93 -39.08 -53.22
C ARG A 73 -41.42 -38.92 -52.93
N MET A 74 -41.89 -39.41 -51.79
CA MET A 74 -43.29 -39.28 -51.39
C MET A 74 -43.66 -37.79 -51.24
N ALA A 75 -42.78 -36.99 -50.64
CA ALA A 75 -42.97 -35.54 -50.50
C ALA A 75 -43.10 -34.85 -51.86
N GLY A 76 -42.21 -35.17 -52.81
CA GLY A 76 -42.25 -34.62 -54.17
C GLY A 76 -43.43 -35.09 -55.01
N THR A 77 -43.93 -36.31 -54.79
CA THR A 77 -45.03 -36.89 -55.58
C THR A 77 -46.41 -36.44 -55.08
N PHE A 78 -46.60 -36.37 -53.76
CA PHE A 78 -47.88 -36.04 -53.13
C PHE A 78 -47.97 -34.59 -52.64
N GLY A 79 -46.91 -33.78 -52.83
CA GLY A 79 -46.93 -32.35 -52.54
C GLY A 79 -47.05 -32.02 -51.04
N PHE A 80 -46.37 -32.77 -50.18
CA PHE A 80 -46.30 -32.48 -48.74
C PHE A 80 -44.90 -32.05 -48.32
N ALA A 81 -44.82 -31.26 -47.25
CA ALA A 81 -43.59 -30.89 -46.57
C ALA A 81 -43.41 -31.72 -45.30
N TRP A 82 -42.16 -31.91 -44.87
CA TRP A 82 -41.86 -32.61 -43.63
C TRP A 82 -40.83 -31.85 -42.80
N TYR A 83 -41.00 -31.86 -41.48
CA TYR A 83 -40.10 -31.25 -40.51
C TYR A 83 -39.92 -32.15 -39.30
N TYR A 84 -38.68 -32.33 -38.87
CA TYR A 84 -38.33 -33.12 -37.68
C TYR A 84 -37.88 -32.16 -36.58
N ASP A 85 -38.62 -32.12 -35.48
CA ASP A 85 -38.34 -31.21 -34.35
C ASP A 85 -37.43 -31.83 -33.28
N GLY A 86 -36.77 -32.95 -33.60
CA GLY A 86 -35.92 -33.70 -32.67
C GLY A 86 -36.62 -34.86 -31.95
N ALA A 87 -37.95 -34.91 -31.99
CA ALA A 87 -38.75 -35.98 -31.38
C ALA A 87 -39.80 -36.57 -32.33
N VAL A 88 -40.49 -35.73 -33.10
CA VAL A 88 -41.60 -36.15 -33.97
C VAL A 88 -41.33 -35.69 -35.39
N LEU A 89 -41.43 -36.63 -36.34
CA LEU A 89 -41.47 -36.32 -37.76
C LEU A 89 -42.88 -35.85 -38.12
N ARG A 90 -43.01 -34.54 -38.33
CA ARG A 90 -44.27 -33.91 -38.74
C ARG A 90 -44.33 -33.82 -40.25
N VAL A 91 -45.41 -34.35 -40.80
CA VAL A 91 -45.73 -34.29 -42.24
C VAL A 91 -46.96 -33.40 -42.41
N THR A 92 -46.81 -32.32 -43.16
CA THR A 92 -47.82 -31.28 -43.37
C THR A 92 -48.05 -31.08 -44.86
N SER A 93 -49.27 -30.75 -45.27
CA SER A 93 -49.53 -30.44 -46.69
C SER A 93 -48.77 -29.18 -47.11
N ALA A 94 -48.39 -29.05 -48.38
CA ALA A 94 -47.81 -27.79 -48.88
C ALA A 94 -48.77 -26.60 -48.71
N ASN A 95 -50.08 -26.86 -48.67
CA ASN A 95 -51.11 -25.84 -48.45
C ASN A 95 -51.19 -25.36 -46.98
N GLU A 96 -50.52 -26.04 -46.05
CA GLU A 96 -50.46 -25.67 -44.64
C GLU A 96 -49.21 -24.85 -44.29
N ALA A 97 -48.41 -24.47 -45.29
CA ALA A 97 -47.26 -23.62 -45.08
C ALA A 97 -47.69 -22.27 -44.48
N GLN A 98 -47.05 -21.86 -43.40
CA GLN A 98 -47.30 -20.59 -42.72
C GLN A 98 -46.08 -19.69 -42.85
N SER A 99 -46.35 -18.38 -42.95
CA SER A 99 -45.34 -17.34 -42.91
C SER A 99 -45.61 -16.43 -41.73
N ALA A 100 -44.60 -16.15 -40.92
CA ALA A 100 -44.69 -15.21 -39.81
C ALA A 100 -43.54 -14.20 -39.87
N THR A 101 -43.90 -12.94 -39.64
CA THR A 101 -42.94 -11.87 -39.39
C THR A 101 -42.91 -11.59 -37.89
N ILE A 102 -41.73 -11.72 -37.30
CA ILE A 102 -41.47 -11.52 -35.88
C ILE A 102 -40.60 -10.28 -35.75
N ALA A 103 -41.17 -9.20 -35.24
CA ALA A 103 -40.40 -8.02 -34.87
C ALA A 103 -39.68 -8.27 -33.54
N LEU A 104 -38.36 -8.07 -33.51
CA LEU A 104 -37.56 -8.09 -32.29
C LEU A 104 -37.48 -6.65 -31.76
N ASN A 105 -37.80 -6.45 -30.49
CA ASN A 105 -37.74 -5.11 -29.90
C ASN A 105 -36.41 -4.87 -29.16
N ARG A 106 -35.77 -5.93 -28.66
CA ARG A 106 -34.68 -5.87 -27.67
C ARG A 106 -33.54 -6.86 -27.96
N ALA A 107 -33.81 -7.97 -28.66
CA ALA A 107 -32.81 -8.93 -29.11
C ALA A 107 -32.30 -8.62 -30.53
N SER A 108 -31.03 -8.94 -30.83
CA SER A 108 -30.52 -8.83 -32.21
C SER A 108 -30.79 -10.10 -33.01
N THR A 109 -31.07 -9.92 -34.30
CA THR A 109 -31.21 -10.99 -35.32
C THR A 109 -30.04 -11.98 -35.27
N ALA A 110 -28.80 -11.50 -35.12
CA ALA A 110 -27.59 -12.32 -35.01
C ALA A 110 -27.57 -13.24 -33.76
N GLN A 111 -28.22 -12.84 -32.66
CA GLN A 111 -28.34 -13.66 -31.45
C GLN A 111 -29.38 -14.76 -31.64
N VAL A 112 -30.53 -14.40 -32.22
CA VAL A 112 -31.60 -15.37 -32.52
C VAL A 112 -31.11 -16.41 -33.54
N LYS A 113 -30.41 -15.97 -34.60
CA LYS A 113 -29.75 -16.85 -35.58
C LYS A 113 -28.83 -17.88 -34.90
N ARG A 114 -27.95 -17.43 -33.99
CA ARG A 114 -27.06 -18.31 -33.23
C ARG A 114 -27.82 -19.30 -32.34
N ALA A 115 -28.89 -18.85 -31.68
CA ALA A 115 -29.71 -19.71 -30.83
C ALA A 115 -30.45 -20.78 -31.64
N LEU A 116 -31.04 -20.41 -32.78
CA LEU A 116 -31.73 -21.33 -33.69
C LEU A 116 -30.81 -22.40 -34.26
N THR A 117 -29.60 -22.01 -34.66
CA THR A 117 -28.57 -22.96 -35.13
C THR A 117 -28.10 -23.88 -34.00
N ARG A 118 -27.87 -23.36 -32.79
CA ARG A 118 -27.43 -24.17 -31.64
C ARG A 118 -28.48 -25.20 -31.23
N MET A 119 -29.76 -24.84 -31.28
CA MET A 119 -30.87 -25.72 -30.93
C MET A 119 -31.27 -26.68 -32.06
N GLY A 120 -30.62 -26.61 -33.23
CA GLY A 120 -30.93 -27.49 -34.37
C GLY A 120 -32.32 -27.24 -34.98
N ILE A 121 -32.92 -26.07 -34.72
CA ILE A 121 -34.27 -25.72 -35.19
C ILE A 121 -34.25 -25.30 -36.67
N ALA A 122 -33.15 -24.68 -37.12
CA ALA A 122 -33.01 -24.18 -38.48
C ALA A 122 -32.81 -25.31 -39.51
N ASP A 123 -33.65 -25.32 -40.55
CA ASP A 123 -33.58 -26.27 -41.66
C ASP A 123 -33.27 -25.52 -42.98
N PRO A 124 -32.23 -25.91 -43.74
CA PRO A 124 -31.89 -25.29 -45.01
C PRO A 124 -33.03 -25.28 -46.05
N ARG A 125 -33.98 -26.21 -45.95
CA ARG A 125 -35.15 -26.30 -46.85
C ARG A 125 -36.16 -25.18 -46.61
N PHE A 126 -36.12 -24.55 -45.43
CA PHE A 126 -37.02 -23.48 -45.01
C PHE A 126 -36.18 -22.28 -44.54
N PRO A 127 -35.61 -21.48 -45.48
CA PRO A 127 -34.70 -20.40 -45.13
C PRO A 127 -35.41 -19.32 -44.31
N ILE A 128 -34.80 -18.95 -43.19
CA ILE A 128 -35.23 -17.85 -42.33
C ILE A 128 -34.52 -16.58 -42.81
N GLN A 129 -35.29 -15.54 -43.12
CA GLN A 129 -34.76 -14.23 -43.51
C GLN A 129 -34.60 -13.36 -42.27
N TYR A 130 -33.44 -12.73 -42.16
CA TYR A 130 -33.09 -11.84 -41.06
C TYR A 130 -32.91 -10.45 -41.66
N ASP A 131 -33.67 -9.49 -41.15
CA ASP A 131 -33.52 -8.08 -41.49
C ASP A 131 -32.90 -7.37 -40.27
N ASP A 132 -31.61 -7.09 -40.38
CA ASP A 132 -30.83 -6.45 -39.32
C ASP A 132 -31.20 -4.97 -39.16
N ASP A 133 -31.68 -4.32 -40.22
CA ASP A 133 -32.03 -2.89 -40.23
C ASP A 133 -33.39 -2.65 -39.57
N SER A 134 -34.38 -3.51 -39.86
CA SER A 134 -35.71 -3.44 -39.24
C SER A 134 -35.84 -4.25 -37.95
N GLY A 135 -34.81 -5.02 -37.57
CA GLY A 135 -34.84 -5.89 -36.41
C GLY A 135 -35.92 -6.97 -36.51
N SER A 136 -36.23 -7.43 -37.72
CA SER A 136 -37.32 -8.39 -37.95
C SER A 136 -36.80 -9.71 -38.51
N ILE A 137 -37.51 -10.78 -38.16
CA ILE A 137 -37.24 -12.13 -38.66
C ILE A 137 -38.48 -12.58 -39.42
N VAL A 138 -38.28 -13.01 -40.67
CA VAL A 138 -39.32 -13.60 -41.49
C VAL A 138 -39.02 -15.09 -41.63
N VAL A 139 -39.93 -15.93 -41.15
CA VAL A 139 -39.86 -17.38 -41.27
C VAL A 139 -41.04 -17.88 -42.10
N SER A 140 -40.77 -18.76 -43.06
CA SER A 140 -41.79 -19.43 -43.86
C SER A 140 -41.51 -20.93 -43.92
N GLY A 141 -42.52 -21.75 -43.60
CA GLY A 141 -42.37 -23.20 -43.58
C GLY A 141 -43.52 -23.92 -42.89
N PRO A 142 -43.30 -25.18 -42.47
CA PRO A 142 -44.31 -25.96 -41.74
C PRO A 142 -44.71 -25.25 -40.43
N PRO A 143 -45.99 -25.32 -40.01
CA PRO A 143 -46.50 -24.61 -38.83
C PRO A 143 -45.64 -24.80 -37.56
N ARG A 144 -45.13 -26.02 -37.33
CA ARG A 144 -44.30 -26.32 -36.17
C ARG A 144 -42.97 -25.55 -36.15
N LEU A 145 -42.34 -25.38 -37.31
CA LEU A 145 -41.09 -24.61 -37.41
C LEU A 145 -41.34 -23.15 -37.06
N VAL A 146 -42.44 -22.59 -37.59
CA VAL A 146 -42.83 -21.19 -37.35
C VAL A 146 -43.11 -20.95 -35.86
N GLU A 147 -43.80 -21.86 -35.19
CA GLU A 147 -44.05 -21.82 -33.73
C GLU A 147 -42.74 -21.82 -32.93
N LEU A 148 -41.83 -22.76 -33.20
CA LEU A 148 -40.57 -22.88 -32.47
C LEU A 148 -39.69 -21.62 -32.62
N VAL A 149 -39.64 -21.07 -33.84
CA VAL A 149 -38.90 -19.83 -34.11
C VAL A 149 -39.52 -18.66 -33.36
N ARG A 150 -40.86 -18.54 -33.36
CA ARG A 150 -41.59 -17.50 -32.63
C ARG A 150 -41.36 -17.57 -31.12
N ASP A 151 -41.52 -18.74 -30.52
CA ASP A 151 -41.39 -18.93 -29.07
C ASP A 151 -39.97 -18.62 -28.60
N LEU A 152 -38.96 -19.11 -29.32
CA LEU A 152 -37.57 -18.86 -28.99
C LEU A 152 -37.21 -17.38 -29.13
N ALA A 153 -37.66 -16.73 -30.21
CA ALA A 153 -37.45 -15.29 -30.40
C ALA A 153 -38.05 -14.49 -29.24
N GLN A 154 -39.26 -14.82 -28.78
CA GLN A 154 -39.92 -14.14 -27.67
C GLN A 154 -39.21 -14.33 -26.32
N VAL A 155 -38.68 -15.53 -26.04
CA VAL A 155 -37.94 -15.81 -24.81
C VAL A 155 -36.64 -15.00 -24.75
N ILE A 156 -35.91 -14.95 -25.87
CA ILE A 156 -34.66 -14.18 -25.97
C ILE A 156 -34.92 -12.67 -25.85
N ASP A 157 -36.03 -12.18 -26.41
CA ASP A 157 -36.42 -10.76 -26.37
C ASP A 157 -36.83 -10.31 -24.95
N ARG A 158 -37.48 -11.18 -24.16
CA ARG A 158 -37.93 -10.88 -22.78
C ARG A 158 -36.81 -10.93 -21.73
N GLY A 159 -35.87 -11.87 -21.82
CA GLY A 159 -34.85 -12.12 -20.79
C GLY A 159 -33.86 -10.97 -20.53
N ARG A 160 -33.91 -9.88 -21.31
CA ARG A 160 -32.98 -8.74 -21.20
C ARG A 160 -33.44 -7.56 -20.35
N GLU A 161 -34.68 -7.55 -19.88
CA GLU A 161 -35.25 -6.42 -19.14
C GLU A 161 -34.52 -6.14 -17.81
N ASP A 162 -34.11 -7.19 -17.09
CA ASP A 162 -33.44 -7.03 -15.80
C ASP A 162 -31.93 -6.76 -15.93
N ALA A 163 -31.26 -7.35 -16.92
CA ALA A 163 -29.80 -7.27 -17.04
C ALA A 163 -29.30 -5.90 -17.55
N ASN A 164 -30.08 -5.22 -18.41
CA ASN A 164 -29.65 -3.95 -19.00
C ASN A 164 -30.14 -2.71 -18.24
N ARG A 165 -30.92 -2.89 -17.16
CA ARG A 165 -31.40 -1.79 -16.33
C ARG A 165 -30.26 -1.22 -15.50
N THR A 166 -30.02 0.08 -15.62
CA THR A 166 -29.12 0.81 -14.72
C THR A 166 -29.75 0.93 -13.34
N VAL A 167 -29.01 0.52 -12.31
CA VAL A 167 -29.41 0.60 -10.90
C VAL A 167 -28.34 1.34 -10.11
N VAL A 168 -28.76 2.04 -9.06
CA VAL A 168 -27.87 2.70 -8.10
C VAL A 168 -27.90 1.91 -6.80
N ARG A 169 -26.73 1.57 -6.27
CA ARG A 169 -26.60 0.91 -4.97
C ARG A 169 -25.55 1.62 -4.11
N ALA A 170 -25.85 1.75 -2.83
CA ALA A 170 -24.93 2.28 -1.82
C ALA A 170 -24.29 1.10 -1.07
N PHE A 171 -22.97 1.13 -0.95
CA PHE A 171 -22.18 0.15 -0.21
C PHE A 171 -21.50 0.83 0.97
N PRO A 172 -22.00 0.65 2.20
CA PRO A 172 -21.36 1.20 3.40
C PRO A 172 -20.06 0.45 3.70
N LEU A 173 -18.99 1.19 4.01
CA LEU A 173 -17.68 0.66 4.40
C LEU A 173 -17.53 0.69 5.93
N ARG A 174 -16.93 -0.34 6.51
CA ARG A 174 -16.72 -0.48 7.96
C ARG A 174 -15.31 -0.12 8.40
N TYR A 175 -14.31 -0.45 7.60
CA TYR A 175 -12.90 -0.32 7.93
C TYR A 175 -12.16 0.62 6.98
N ALA A 176 -12.47 0.55 5.68
CA ALA A 176 -11.90 1.42 4.67
C ALA A 176 -12.62 2.78 4.58
N TRP A 177 -11.90 3.77 4.05
CA TRP A 177 -12.43 5.11 3.80
C TRP A 177 -12.99 5.21 2.38
N ALA A 178 -14.21 5.71 2.24
CA ALA A 178 -14.85 5.90 0.94
C ALA A 178 -14.16 7.01 0.12
N THR A 179 -13.74 8.08 0.80
CA THR A 179 -13.05 9.25 0.23
C THR A 179 -11.55 9.19 0.48
N ASP A 180 -10.80 9.94 -0.33
CA ASP A 180 -9.38 10.19 -0.08
C ASP A 180 -9.20 10.93 1.25
N HIS A 181 -8.14 10.57 1.99
CA HIS A 181 -7.80 11.22 3.25
C HIS A 181 -6.29 11.45 3.34
N ARG A 182 -5.90 12.49 4.07
CA ARG A 182 -4.52 12.91 4.23
C ARG A 182 -3.94 12.33 5.51
N VAL A 183 -2.76 11.72 5.40
CA VAL A 183 -1.98 11.20 6.52
C VAL A 183 -0.60 11.84 6.51
N THR A 184 -0.05 12.11 7.68
CA THR A 184 1.32 12.62 7.83
C THR A 184 2.27 11.43 7.92
N VAL A 185 3.25 11.37 7.02
CA VAL A 185 4.33 10.38 7.03
C VAL A 185 5.65 11.15 6.98
N ASN A 186 6.54 10.96 7.95
CA ASN A 186 7.81 11.70 8.08
C ASN A 186 7.63 13.23 8.05
N GLY A 187 6.53 13.74 8.63
CA GLY A 187 6.21 15.17 8.61
C GLY A 187 5.70 15.71 7.27
N GLN A 188 5.67 14.87 6.22
CA GLN A 188 5.08 15.21 4.93
C GLN A 188 3.63 14.74 4.86
N SER A 189 2.75 15.59 4.33
CA SER A 189 1.35 15.23 4.09
C SER A 189 1.22 14.40 2.83
N VAL A 190 0.89 13.12 2.97
CA VAL A 190 0.62 12.19 1.86
C VAL A 190 -0.89 11.98 1.75
N ASN A 191 -1.42 12.01 0.52
CA ASN A 191 -2.84 11.71 0.27
C ASN A 191 -3.02 10.23 -0.02
N ILE A 192 -3.80 9.53 0.81
CA ILE A 192 -4.16 8.13 0.63
C ILE A 192 -5.50 8.09 -0.12
N ARG A 193 -5.53 7.32 -1.22
CA ARG A 193 -6.73 7.17 -2.04
C ARG A 193 -7.79 6.34 -1.31
N GLY A 194 -9.02 6.82 -1.32
CA GLY A 194 -10.18 6.08 -0.83
C GLY A 194 -10.64 5.02 -1.82
N VAL A 195 -11.55 4.15 -1.37
CA VAL A 195 -12.09 3.04 -2.18
C VAL A 195 -12.75 3.54 -3.47
N ALA A 196 -13.48 4.66 -3.43
CA ALA A 196 -14.13 5.19 -4.63
C ALA A 196 -13.12 5.63 -5.70
N SER A 197 -12.02 6.29 -5.29
CA SER A 197 -10.95 6.73 -6.19
C SER A 197 -10.19 5.54 -6.79
N ILE A 198 -9.95 4.50 -5.99
CA ILE A 198 -9.33 3.25 -6.45
C ILE A 198 -10.23 2.59 -7.51
N LEU A 199 -11.52 2.42 -7.24
CA LEU A 199 -12.45 1.83 -8.20
C LEU A 199 -12.58 2.67 -9.48
N ASN A 200 -12.65 4.00 -9.36
CA ASN A 200 -12.73 4.88 -10.52
C ASN A 200 -11.48 4.79 -11.41
N SER A 201 -10.29 4.57 -10.81
CA SER A 201 -9.04 4.38 -11.56
C SER A 201 -9.00 3.06 -12.36
N MET A 202 -9.73 2.03 -11.94
CA MET A 202 -9.79 0.75 -12.66
C MET A 202 -10.63 0.82 -13.95
N TYR A 203 -11.64 1.69 -14.00
CA TYR A 203 -12.56 1.82 -15.13
C TYR A 203 -12.17 2.90 -16.14
N GLY A 204 -10.93 3.38 -16.10
CA GLY A 204 -10.41 4.36 -17.06
C GLY A 204 -10.99 5.76 -16.91
N GLY A 205 -11.56 6.08 -15.73
CA GLY A 205 -12.05 7.41 -15.40
C GLY A 205 -10.92 8.41 -15.07
N ASP A 206 -9.94 8.55 -15.96
CA ASP A 206 -9.03 9.70 -15.92
C ASP A 206 -9.76 10.91 -16.50
N GLY A 207 -10.32 11.74 -15.62
CA GLY A 207 -10.94 13.00 -16.06
C GLY A 207 -11.93 13.67 -15.11
N ALA A 208 -11.75 13.57 -13.79
CA ALA A 208 -12.18 14.64 -12.90
C ALA A 208 -10.91 15.28 -12.33
N SER A 209 -10.48 16.34 -13.00
CA SER A 209 -9.44 17.25 -12.55
C SER A 209 -9.78 17.79 -11.17
N ASP A 210 -9.25 17.17 -10.11
CA ASP A 210 -9.01 17.87 -8.86
C ASP A 210 -7.58 18.38 -8.92
N ASN A 211 -7.44 19.53 -9.58
CA ASN A 211 -6.19 20.27 -9.64
C ASN A 211 -6.00 20.86 -8.23
N PRO A 212 -5.03 20.41 -7.42
CA PRO A 212 -4.80 21.04 -6.13
C PRO A 212 -4.38 22.47 -6.43
N THR A 213 -5.25 23.43 -6.09
CA THR A 213 -4.93 24.84 -6.19
C THR A 213 -3.93 25.15 -5.08
N VAL A 214 -2.66 24.87 -5.36
CA VAL A 214 -1.55 25.42 -4.57
C VAL A 214 -1.57 26.94 -4.74
N PRO A 215 -1.63 27.74 -3.66
CA PRO A 215 -1.49 29.18 -3.77
C PRO A 215 -0.10 29.45 -4.34
N ARG A 216 -0.05 29.97 -5.56
CA ARG A 216 1.19 30.38 -6.22
C ARG A 216 1.72 31.61 -5.48
N MET A 217 2.61 31.39 -4.50
CA MET A 217 3.44 32.48 -3.99
C MET A 217 4.26 33.01 -5.17
N GLN A 218 4.05 34.29 -5.47
CA GLN A 218 4.77 35.03 -6.48
C GLN A 218 6.22 35.16 -6.02
N ASP A 219 7.08 34.23 -6.44
CA ASP A 219 8.51 34.36 -6.18
C ASP A 219 9.09 35.43 -7.11
N ARG A 220 9.57 36.48 -6.46
CA ARG A 220 10.07 37.71 -7.06
C ARG A 220 11.49 37.40 -7.52
N ARG A 221 11.70 37.29 -8.83
CA ARG A 221 13.03 37.14 -9.42
C ARG A 221 13.95 38.25 -8.89
N LEU A 222 14.98 37.85 -8.15
CA LEU A 222 16.13 38.67 -7.80
C LEU A 222 17.03 38.71 -9.03
N ASP A 223 17.10 39.86 -9.68
CA ASP A 223 18.11 40.16 -10.68
C ASP A 223 19.49 40.27 -10.00
N SER A 224 20.45 39.54 -10.57
CA SER A 224 21.87 39.57 -10.21
C SER A 224 22.49 40.93 -10.54
N VAL A 225 23.09 41.59 -9.55
CA VAL A 225 23.92 42.79 -9.74
C VAL A 225 25.37 42.46 -9.40
N ALA A 226 26.26 42.70 -10.37
CA ALA A 226 27.71 42.62 -10.24
C ALA A 226 28.27 43.85 -9.45
N PRO A 227 29.49 43.75 -8.87
CA PRO A 227 29.94 44.66 -7.82
C PRO A 227 30.60 45.94 -8.38
N GLY A 228 30.31 47.08 -7.75
CA GLY A 228 30.90 48.37 -8.08
C GLY A 228 30.75 49.38 -6.94
N GLU A 229 31.81 49.52 -6.17
CA GLU A 229 32.40 50.73 -5.55
C GLU A 229 31.52 51.86 -4.95
N ALA A 230 31.81 52.10 -3.66
CA ALA A 230 32.16 53.39 -3.06
C ALA A 230 31.12 54.52 -2.85
N ASN A 231 30.95 54.80 -1.55
CA ASN A 231 31.11 56.11 -0.90
C ASN A 231 29.87 57.00 -0.61
N ALA A 232 29.84 57.41 0.66
CA ALA A 232 29.35 58.66 1.25
C ALA A 232 27.90 59.15 1.04
N GLY A 233 27.17 59.22 2.16
CA GLY A 233 26.80 60.53 2.70
C GLY A 233 25.33 60.97 2.65
N ARG A 234 24.81 61.26 3.86
CA ARG A 234 23.96 62.40 4.26
C ARG A 234 22.48 62.50 3.83
N GLY A 235 21.67 62.81 4.86
CA GLY A 235 20.48 63.69 4.84
C GLY A 235 19.18 62.95 4.50
N GLY A 236 18.17 62.84 5.39
CA GLY A 236 17.31 63.94 5.83
C GLY A 236 16.45 64.42 4.65
N THR A 237 15.12 64.49 4.64
CA THR A 237 14.04 64.59 5.62
C THR A 237 12.74 64.33 4.84
N ARG A 238 11.65 63.86 5.48
CA ARG A 238 10.29 64.14 4.96
C ARG A 238 9.31 64.36 6.10
N ALA A 239 8.89 65.61 6.22
CA ALA A 239 7.77 66.09 7.00
C ALA A 239 6.66 66.56 6.04
N LEU A 240 5.43 66.20 6.40
CA LEU A 240 4.19 67.00 6.35
C LEU A 240 3.65 67.61 5.02
N SER A 241 2.50 67.04 4.61
CA SER A 241 1.15 67.66 4.57
C SER A 241 0.73 68.78 3.59
N SER A 242 -0.57 68.72 3.28
CA SER A 242 -1.52 69.79 2.92
C SER A 242 -1.69 70.06 1.41
N VAL A 243 -2.88 69.79 0.84
CA VAL A 243 -4.10 70.64 0.71
C VAL A 243 -4.02 71.61 -0.46
N GLY A 244 -5.09 71.63 -1.27
CA GLY A 244 -5.51 72.79 -2.04
C GLY A 244 -5.55 72.58 -3.55
N GLY A 245 -6.75 72.47 -4.10
CA GLY A 245 -6.98 72.28 -5.54
C GLY A 245 -7.00 73.57 -6.36
N LYS A 246 -7.19 73.38 -7.68
CA LYS A 246 -7.71 74.35 -8.66
C LYS A 246 -8.12 73.57 -9.93
N SER A 247 -9.35 73.76 -10.40
CA SER A 247 -9.85 73.35 -11.74
C SER A 247 -9.51 74.43 -12.79
N PRO A 248 -9.59 74.17 -14.12
CA PRO A 248 -10.88 74.23 -14.84
C PRO A 248 -11.08 73.24 -16.03
N LEU A 249 -12.34 73.19 -16.50
CA LEU A 249 -13.00 72.51 -17.65
C LEU A 249 -12.58 73.07 -19.06
N PRO A 250 -13.23 72.72 -20.20
CA PRO A 250 -13.48 71.44 -20.95
C PRO A 250 -13.16 71.69 -22.48
N PRO A 251 -13.79 71.14 -23.55
CA PRO A 251 -14.73 70.03 -23.76
C PRO A 251 -14.38 69.09 -24.97
N GLY A 252 -15.24 68.09 -25.21
CA GLY A 252 -15.09 67.05 -26.24
C GLY A 252 -15.41 67.44 -27.68
N GLY A 253 -15.20 66.47 -28.57
CA GLY A 253 -15.50 66.51 -30.00
C GLY A 253 -15.64 65.10 -30.58
N VAL A 254 -16.70 64.93 -31.37
CA VAL A 254 -17.15 63.75 -32.11
C VAL A 254 -16.29 63.48 -33.35
N GLY A 255 -16.18 62.21 -33.75
CA GLY A 255 -16.11 61.85 -35.18
C GLY A 255 -15.01 60.88 -35.62
N GLN A 256 -15.47 59.93 -36.44
CA GLN A 256 -14.78 59.28 -37.56
C GLN A 256 -13.91 58.03 -37.32
N TYR A 257 -14.51 56.93 -37.78
CA TYR A 257 -13.92 55.65 -38.13
C TYR A 257 -13.07 55.79 -39.40
N ALA A 258 -11.79 55.39 -39.33
CA ALA A 258 -10.99 55.02 -40.49
C ALA A 258 -10.07 53.85 -40.08
N GLY A 259 -10.15 52.77 -40.86
CA GLY A 259 -9.75 51.42 -40.47
C GLY A 259 -8.25 51.15 -40.35
N ASN A 260 -7.96 49.99 -39.75
CA ASN A 260 -6.85 49.17 -40.19
C ASN A 260 -7.19 47.68 -40.05
N ASN A 261 -7.03 46.97 -41.17
CA ASN A 261 -7.30 45.55 -41.38
C ASN A 261 -6.44 44.63 -40.50
N THR A 262 -7.07 43.69 -39.82
CA THR A 262 -6.48 42.36 -39.55
C THR A 262 -7.48 41.31 -40.04
N PRO A 263 -7.06 40.25 -40.79
CA PRO A 263 -8.01 39.31 -41.36
C PRO A 263 -8.63 38.44 -40.27
N TYR A 264 -9.93 38.58 -40.07
CA TYR A 264 -10.77 37.62 -39.36
C TYR A 264 -10.87 36.36 -40.22
N ALA A 265 -10.17 35.30 -39.83
CA ALA A 265 -10.40 33.97 -40.37
C ALA A 265 -11.72 33.42 -39.81
N PRO A 266 -12.68 32.97 -40.63
CA PRO A 266 -13.88 32.34 -40.12
C PRO A 266 -13.53 31.03 -39.40
N PRO A 267 -14.24 30.67 -38.32
CA PRO A 267 -14.08 29.35 -37.73
C PRO A 267 -14.42 28.30 -38.80
N PRO A 268 -13.67 27.19 -38.89
CA PRO A 268 -14.02 26.14 -39.84
C PRO A 268 -15.39 25.59 -39.47
N SER A 269 -16.33 25.69 -40.41
CA SER A 269 -17.53 24.86 -40.45
C SER A 269 -17.09 23.41 -40.68
N GLY A 270 -16.52 22.81 -39.64
CA GLY A 270 -16.37 21.38 -39.53
C GLY A 270 -17.74 20.81 -39.27
N ASP A 271 -18.31 20.22 -40.32
CA ASP A 271 -19.51 19.41 -40.31
C ASP A 271 -19.30 18.19 -39.40
N THR A 272 -19.21 18.43 -38.09
CA THR A 272 -19.36 17.40 -37.07
C THR A 272 -20.85 17.20 -36.90
N ARG A 273 -21.44 16.53 -37.89
CA ARG A 273 -22.44 15.51 -37.57
C ARG A 273 -21.74 14.54 -36.63
N LEU A 274 -21.75 14.88 -35.34
CA LEU A 274 -21.48 13.95 -34.27
C LEU A 274 -22.37 12.75 -34.59
N ARG A 275 -21.72 11.68 -35.05
CA ARG A 275 -22.33 10.37 -35.16
C ARG A 275 -23.02 10.12 -33.82
N ALA A 276 -24.35 10.02 -33.85
CA ALA A 276 -25.14 9.61 -32.70
C ALA A 276 -24.70 8.23 -32.15
N ASP A 277 -23.88 7.48 -32.92
CA ASP A 277 -23.24 6.23 -32.52
C ASP A 277 -22.14 6.36 -31.45
N GLU A 278 -21.52 7.53 -31.24
CA GLU A 278 -20.43 7.66 -30.25
C GLU A 278 -20.91 8.08 -28.85
N LEU A 279 -22.21 8.33 -28.70
CA LEU A 279 -22.85 8.59 -27.40
C LEU A 279 -23.33 7.31 -26.71
N ASP A 280 -23.44 6.19 -27.42
CA ASP A 280 -24.00 4.94 -26.87
C ASP A 280 -22.95 4.06 -26.14
N ASP A 281 -21.65 4.31 -26.34
CA ASP A 281 -20.57 3.55 -25.67
C ASP A 281 -20.15 4.15 -24.32
N ARG A 282 -20.52 5.42 -24.03
CA ARG A 282 -20.41 6.01 -22.67
C ARG A 282 -21.52 5.54 -21.72
N SER A 283 -22.54 4.85 -22.23
CA SER A 283 -23.61 4.21 -21.46
C SER A 283 -23.11 3.02 -20.63
N GLY A 284 -21.92 2.48 -20.94
CA GLY A 284 -21.40 1.23 -20.40
C GLY A 284 -20.45 1.33 -19.21
N THR A 285 -19.99 2.54 -18.85
CA THR A 285 -19.02 2.75 -17.76
C THR A 285 -19.72 3.00 -16.42
N PRO A 286 -19.34 2.32 -15.33
CA PRO A 286 -19.92 2.55 -14.02
C PRO A 286 -19.63 3.98 -13.53
N ILE A 287 -20.62 4.65 -12.93
CA ILE A 287 -20.39 5.90 -12.19
C ILE A 287 -20.22 5.56 -10.72
N ILE A 288 -19.06 5.91 -10.17
CA ILE A 288 -18.70 5.65 -8.78
C ILE A 288 -18.48 6.99 -8.06
N ARG A 289 -19.08 7.14 -6.87
CA ARG A 289 -18.97 8.34 -6.03
C ARG A 289 -18.83 7.93 -4.56
N ALA A 290 -18.00 8.64 -3.82
CA ALA A 290 -17.95 8.51 -2.37
C ALA A 290 -19.00 9.43 -1.72
N ASP A 291 -19.72 8.93 -0.73
CA ASP A 291 -20.43 9.76 0.25
C ASP A 291 -19.61 9.76 1.56
N PRO A 292 -18.92 10.86 1.90
CA PRO A 292 -18.11 10.94 3.12
C PRO A 292 -18.95 10.97 4.40
N ARG A 293 -20.22 11.40 4.34
CA ARG A 293 -21.07 11.53 5.53
C ARG A 293 -21.51 10.17 6.06
N SER A 294 -21.78 9.22 5.17
CA SER A 294 -22.16 7.85 5.52
C SER A 294 -21.05 6.82 5.34
N ASN A 295 -19.81 7.26 5.01
CA ASN A 295 -18.69 6.41 4.64
C ASN A 295 -19.09 5.27 3.68
N SER A 296 -19.73 5.63 2.57
CA SER A 296 -20.27 4.66 1.61
C SER A 296 -19.89 4.98 0.18
N VAL A 297 -19.70 3.94 -0.63
CA VAL A 297 -19.47 4.05 -2.07
C VAL A 297 -20.79 3.87 -2.81
N LEU A 298 -21.19 4.87 -3.58
CA LEU A 298 -22.35 4.86 -4.45
C LEU A 298 -21.91 4.40 -5.84
N VAL A 299 -22.47 3.29 -6.31
CA VAL A 299 -22.20 2.73 -7.64
C VAL A 299 -23.48 2.77 -8.47
N ARG A 300 -23.40 3.39 -9.65
CA ARG A 300 -24.43 3.35 -10.68
C ARG A 300 -23.90 2.56 -11.87
N ASP A 301 -24.45 1.38 -12.10
CA ASP A 301 -24.10 0.50 -13.22
C ASP A 301 -25.30 -0.40 -13.56
N ARG A 302 -25.16 -1.26 -14.55
CA ARG A 302 -26.12 -2.30 -14.91
C ARG A 302 -26.31 -3.30 -13.78
N ALA A 303 -27.53 -3.81 -13.64
CA ALA A 303 -27.88 -4.75 -12.56
C ALA A 303 -27.08 -6.07 -12.63
N ASP A 304 -26.70 -6.51 -13.83
CA ASP A 304 -25.89 -7.73 -14.05
C ASP A 304 -24.46 -7.63 -13.47
N ARG A 305 -23.89 -6.43 -13.38
CA ARG A 305 -22.54 -6.18 -12.84
C ARG A 305 -22.52 -5.83 -11.36
N MET A 306 -23.66 -5.52 -10.77
CA MET A 306 -23.75 -5.01 -9.40
C MET A 306 -23.20 -6.02 -8.36
N ALA A 307 -23.37 -7.32 -8.60
CA ALA A 307 -22.82 -8.36 -7.73
C ALA A 307 -21.27 -8.41 -7.76
N ALA A 308 -20.66 -8.15 -8.93
CA ALA A 308 -19.21 -8.09 -9.05
C ALA A 308 -18.64 -6.89 -8.28
N HIS A 309 -19.25 -5.71 -8.41
CA HIS A 309 -18.87 -4.52 -7.62
C HIS A 309 -18.96 -4.77 -6.12
N GLN A 310 -20.02 -5.45 -5.66
CA GLN A 310 -20.18 -5.80 -4.25
C GLN A 310 -19.00 -6.64 -3.74
N SER A 311 -18.67 -7.73 -4.42
CA SER A 311 -17.56 -8.61 -4.00
C SER A 311 -16.21 -7.90 -3.98
N LEU A 312 -15.98 -6.98 -4.93
CA LEU A 312 -14.75 -6.18 -4.99
C LEU A 312 -14.69 -5.20 -3.81
N ILE A 313 -15.78 -4.48 -3.54
CA ILE A 313 -15.85 -3.54 -2.41
C ILE A 313 -15.65 -4.27 -1.07
N GLU A 314 -16.27 -5.43 -0.89
CA GLU A 314 -16.09 -6.27 0.31
C GLU A 314 -14.64 -6.75 0.46
N SER A 315 -13.96 -7.07 -0.64
CA SER A 315 -12.53 -7.44 -0.60
C SER A 315 -11.59 -6.26 -0.26
N LEU A 316 -11.99 -5.03 -0.59
CA LEU A 316 -11.23 -3.81 -0.27
C LEU A 316 -11.48 -3.33 1.17
N ASP A 317 -12.66 -3.62 1.72
CA ASP A 317 -13.04 -3.29 3.11
C ASP A 317 -12.52 -4.32 4.12
N SER A 318 -11.21 -4.56 4.12
CA SER A 318 -10.58 -5.49 5.07
C SER A 318 -10.29 -4.83 6.43
N ARG A 319 -10.37 -5.61 7.52
CA ARG A 319 -10.09 -5.13 8.88
C ARG A 319 -8.59 -4.91 9.04
N PRO A 320 -8.10 -3.67 9.27
CA PRO A 320 -6.69 -3.44 9.54
C PRO A 320 -6.28 -4.06 10.89
N ALA A 321 -5.06 -4.60 10.95
CA ALA A 321 -4.49 -5.07 12.21
C ALA A 321 -4.10 -3.87 13.09
N VAL A 322 -4.21 -4.04 14.41
CA VAL A 322 -3.65 -3.10 15.39
C VAL A 322 -2.32 -3.67 15.85
N LEU A 323 -1.27 -2.85 15.86
CA LEU A 323 0.07 -3.24 16.26
C LEU A 323 0.53 -2.43 17.47
N GLU A 324 1.10 -3.08 18.48
CA GLU A 324 1.95 -2.48 19.50
C GLU A 324 3.40 -2.64 19.06
N ILE A 325 4.13 -1.52 19.00
CA ILE A 325 5.57 -1.51 18.75
C ILE A 325 6.23 -1.02 20.02
N SER A 326 7.13 -1.84 20.55
CA SER A 326 8.01 -1.46 21.65
C SER A 326 9.45 -1.42 21.19
N ALA A 327 10.14 -0.33 21.47
CA ALA A 327 11.59 -0.29 21.36
C ALA A 327 12.20 -0.43 22.77
N SER A 328 13.28 -1.19 22.91
CA SER A 328 14.03 -1.36 24.16
C SER A 328 15.43 -0.84 23.95
N ILE A 329 15.77 0.21 24.68
CA ILE A 329 17.09 0.82 24.72
C ILE A 329 17.76 0.31 25.99
N ILE A 330 18.84 -0.44 25.86
CA ILE A 330 19.53 -1.08 26.96
C ILE A 330 20.96 -0.52 27.02
N ASP A 331 21.27 0.13 28.14
CA ASP A 331 22.60 0.65 28.43
C ASP A 331 23.22 -0.17 29.57
N ILE A 332 24.40 -0.73 29.33
CA ILE A 332 25.18 -1.49 30.29
C ILE A 332 26.51 -0.77 30.46
N THR A 333 26.75 -0.28 31.68
CA THR A 333 28.02 0.33 32.06
C THR A 333 28.69 -0.56 33.09
N GLU A 334 29.91 -0.99 32.79
CA GLU A 334 30.76 -1.75 33.69
C GLU A 334 32.04 -0.95 33.93
N THR A 335 32.37 -0.71 35.19
CA THR A 335 33.64 -0.11 35.60
C THR A 335 34.39 -1.05 36.52
N ALA A 336 35.68 -1.20 36.28
CA ALA A 336 36.58 -2.02 37.08
C ALA A 336 37.81 -1.20 37.45
N LEU A 337 38.21 -1.25 38.72
CA LEU A 337 39.43 -0.64 39.23
C LEU A 337 40.21 -1.70 40.00
N GLU A 338 41.44 -1.92 39.58
CA GLU A 338 42.43 -2.76 40.27
C GLU A 338 43.64 -1.92 40.63
N GLN A 339 44.05 -1.98 41.89
CA GLN A 339 45.20 -1.26 42.40
C GLN A 339 45.98 -2.16 43.35
N LEU A 340 47.28 -2.26 43.11
CA LEU A 340 48.22 -2.94 44.00
C LEU A 340 49.54 -2.17 44.00
N GLY A 341 50.02 -1.80 45.18
CA GLY A 341 51.29 -1.08 45.27
C GLY A 341 51.82 -0.91 46.67
N VAL A 342 53.08 -0.48 46.72
CA VAL A 342 53.78 -0.17 47.97
C VAL A 342 54.31 1.25 47.91
N ASP A 343 53.80 2.09 48.81
CA ASP A 343 54.29 3.44 49.00
C ASP A 343 55.36 3.44 50.11
N TRP A 344 56.52 4.03 49.84
CA TRP A 344 57.58 4.22 50.82
C TRP A 344 57.66 5.69 51.22
N ARG A 345 57.90 5.96 52.51
CA ARG A 345 58.24 7.30 52.98
C ARG A 345 59.45 7.26 53.90
N LEU A 346 60.49 7.98 53.53
CA LEU A 346 61.67 8.22 54.33
C LEU A 346 61.63 9.65 54.86
N HIS A 347 61.45 9.81 56.16
CA HIS A 347 61.37 11.11 56.80
C HIS A 347 62.54 11.33 57.76
N ASN A 348 63.13 12.52 57.72
CA ASN A 348 64.18 12.98 58.61
C ASN A 348 64.08 14.51 58.77
N SER A 349 64.56 15.06 59.89
CA SER A 349 64.66 16.50 60.20
C SER A 349 65.18 17.46 59.11
N ARG A 350 65.83 16.95 58.04
CA ARG A 350 66.35 17.75 56.92
C ARG A 350 65.87 17.28 55.55
N PHE A 351 65.15 16.16 55.45
CA PHE A 351 64.81 15.51 54.19
C PHE A 351 63.57 14.63 54.34
N ASP A 352 62.62 14.77 53.42
CA ASP A 352 61.39 13.97 53.35
C ASP A 352 61.23 13.48 51.91
N LEU A 353 61.20 12.17 51.73
CA LEU A 353 61.03 11.51 50.44
C LEU A 353 59.86 10.55 50.54
N GLN A 354 58.91 10.69 49.64
CA GLN A 354 57.79 9.77 49.48
C GLN A 354 57.78 9.21 48.06
N THR A 355 57.45 7.93 47.92
CA THR A 355 57.33 7.22 46.64
C THR A 355 55.91 6.69 46.50
N GLY A 356 55.46 6.51 45.25
CA GLY A 356 54.12 6.03 44.92
C GLY A 356 53.17 7.14 44.46
N ASN A 357 51.87 6.87 44.44
CA ASN A 357 50.87 7.71 43.76
C ASN A 357 50.52 9.01 44.52
N GLY A 358 50.93 9.15 45.79
CA GLY A 358 50.73 10.38 46.58
C GLY A 358 49.27 10.73 46.91
N ALA A 359 48.28 10.04 46.32
CA ALA A 359 46.85 10.30 46.47
C ALA A 359 46.28 9.93 47.85
N ASN A 360 46.96 9.09 48.62
CA ASN A 360 46.52 8.70 49.95
C ASN A 360 47.20 9.58 51.00
N THR A 361 46.44 10.41 51.73
CA THR A 361 46.94 11.10 52.93
C THR A 361 47.46 10.02 53.90
N MET A 362 48.78 9.99 54.09
CA MET A 362 49.39 9.04 55.02
C MET A 362 49.06 9.48 56.44
N LEU A 363 48.61 8.54 57.28
CA LEU A 363 48.50 8.79 58.72
C LEU A 363 49.89 9.22 59.21
N ASN A 364 49.96 10.39 59.84
CA ASN A 364 51.16 10.80 60.57
C ASN A 364 51.49 9.73 61.60
N ASN A 365 52.79 9.52 61.85
CA ASN A 365 53.26 8.59 62.87
C ASN A 365 52.47 8.81 64.18
N PRO A 366 51.81 7.78 64.77
CA PRO A 366 51.03 7.92 66.00
C PRO A 366 51.87 8.35 67.24
N GLY A 367 53.18 8.54 67.08
CA GLY A 367 54.09 9.12 68.08
C GLY A 367 54.78 10.44 67.69
N SER A 368 54.33 11.14 66.64
CA SER A 368 54.85 12.49 66.32
C SER A 368 54.17 13.54 67.21
N LEU A 369 54.94 14.17 68.11
CA LEU A 369 54.48 15.27 68.98
C LEU A 369 54.39 16.62 68.26
N ASP A 370 54.75 16.71 66.97
CA ASP A 370 54.57 17.93 66.19
C ASP A 370 53.18 17.93 65.55
N SER A 371 52.17 18.11 66.40
CA SER A 371 50.82 18.41 66.00
C SER A 371 50.70 19.90 65.70
N VAL A 372 51.15 20.32 64.52
CA VAL A 372 50.36 21.30 63.75
C VAL A 372 49.21 20.53 63.10
N ALA A 373 48.39 19.92 63.96
CA ALA A 373 46.97 19.92 63.77
C ALA A 373 46.53 21.32 64.18
N THR A 374 46.72 22.31 63.28
CA THR A 374 45.81 23.44 63.27
C THR A 374 44.42 22.83 63.22
N THR A 375 43.49 23.39 63.99
CA THR A 375 42.13 22.93 64.28
C THR A 375 41.23 22.62 63.07
N ALA A 376 41.76 22.63 61.84
CA ALA A 376 41.18 22.08 60.62
C ALA A 376 41.57 20.61 60.32
N GLY A 377 42.59 20.05 60.99
CA GLY A 377 43.17 18.74 60.68
C GLY A 377 42.64 17.55 61.49
N ALA A 378 41.91 17.78 62.59
CA ALA A 378 41.29 16.69 63.36
C ALA A 378 40.13 16.01 62.59
N ALA A 379 39.46 16.76 61.71
CA ALA A 379 38.47 16.20 60.78
C ALA A 379 39.12 15.34 59.68
N ALA A 380 40.37 15.62 59.31
CA ALA A 380 41.10 14.87 58.27
C ALA A 380 41.59 13.49 58.77
N ALA A 381 41.83 13.32 60.07
CA ALA A 381 42.24 12.04 60.64
C ALA A 381 41.09 11.03 60.77
N ILE A 382 39.84 11.50 60.85
CA ILE A 382 38.63 10.65 60.98
C ILE A 382 38.11 10.22 59.58
N ALA A 383 38.55 10.87 58.51
CA ALA A 383 38.08 10.61 57.14
C ALA A 383 38.93 9.61 56.32
N ALA A 384 39.87 8.90 56.95
CA ALA A 384 40.82 8.03 56.25
C ALA A 384 40.47 6.53 56.37
N THR A 385 39.19 6.14 56.29
CA THR A 385 38.84 4.73 56.08
C THR A 385 39.40 4.32 54.71
N PRO A 386 40.38 3.43 54.63
CA PRO A 386 40.98 3.10 53.35
C PRO A 386 39.95 2.40 52.46
N ALA A 387 39.83 2.82 51.20
CA ALA A 387 39.14 2.01 50.20
C ALA A 387 40.02 0.78 49.90
N GLY A 388 39.57 -0.40 50.31
CA GLY A 388 40.32 -1.66 50.14
C GLY A 388 41.23 -2.02 51.32
N GLY A 389 42.12 -2.98 51.10
CA GLY A 389 43.08 -3.46 52.09
C GLY A 389 44.31 -2.57 52.15
N VAL A 390 44.63 -2.06 53.33
CA VAL A 390 45.86 -1.29 53.56
C VAL A 390 46.62 -1.86 54.75
N LEU A 391 47.90 -2.17 54.54
CA LEU A 391 48.84 -2.56 55.58
C LEU A 391 49.92 -1.49 55.70
N SER A 392 50.21 -1.03 56.91
CA SER A 392 51.28 -0.06 57.12
C SER A 392 52.24 -0.53 58.20
N ALA A 393 53.54 -0.38 57.92
CA ALA A 393 54.62 -0.66 58.84
C ALA A 393 55.51 0.59 58.97
N VAL A 394 55.90 0.94 60.19
CA VAL A 394 56.78 2.08 60.48
C VAL A 394 57.97 1.58 61.29
N ILE A 395 59.17 1.98 60.88
CA ILE A 395 60.42 1.68 61.57
C ILE A 395 61.13 3.02 61.83
N GLY A 396 61.29 3.39 63.10
CA GLY A 396 61.93 4.65 63.52
C GLY A 396 61.16 5.41 64.62
N GLY A 397 61.58 6.65 64.89
CA GLY A 397 61.01 7.52 65.94
C GLY A 397 60.54 8.87 65.40
N GLY A 398 60.09 9.77 66.29
CA GLY A 398 59.39 11.02 65.91
C GLY A 398 60.12 11.95 64.92
N SER A 399 61.46 11.94 64.86
CA SER A 399 62.24 12.79 63.95
C SER A 399 62.88 12.05 62.77
N ARG A 400 62.88 10.71 62.77
CA ARG A 400 63.47 9.86 61.73
C ARG A 400 62.71 8.55 61.62
N TYR A 401 62.00 8.34 60.52
CA TYR A 401 61.26 7.10 60.30
C TYR A 401 61.25 6.69 58.82
N LEU A 402 61.17 5.38 58.62
CA LEU A 402 60.87 4.74 57.34
C LEU A 402 59.48 4.10 57.47
N MET A 403 58.57 4.45 56.58
CA MET A 403 57.23 3.90 56.51
C MET A 403 57.05 3.16 55.19
N ALA A 404 56.47 1.96 55.28
CA ALA A 404 55.98 1.21 54.14
C ALA A 404 54.46 1.10 54.25
N ARG A 405 53.75 1.34 53.15
CA ARG A 405 52.30 1.18 53.06
C ARG A 405 51.97 0.35 51.84
N ILE A 406 51.42 -0.84 52.07
CA ILE A 406 50.91 -1.71 51.01
C ILE A 406 49.43 -1.39 50.86
N SER A 407 49.00 -1.11 49.63
CA SER A 407 47.60 -0.91 49.28
C SER A 407 47.16 -1.93 48.24
N ALA A 408 45.99 -2.52 48.44
CA ALA A 408 45.36 -3.47 47.54
C ALA A 408 43.86 -3.17 47.47
N LEU A 409 43.37 -2.87 46.27
CA LEU A 409 41.97 -2.56 46.01
C LEU A 409 41.53 -3.23 44.71
N GLN A 410 40.40 -3.91 44.76
CA GLN A 410 39.67 -4.35 43.57
C GLN A 410 38.23 -3.91 43.72
N GLN A 411 37.72 -3.17 42.75
CA GLN A 411 36.37 -2.65 42.72
C GLN A 411 35.76 -2.94 41.36
N THR A 412 34.54 -3.47 41.34
CA THR A 412 33.73 -3.66 40.13
C THR A 412 32.36 -3.05 40.37
N ASN A 413 31.91 -2.20 39.44
CA ASN A 413 30.58 -1.59 39.47
C ASN A 413 29.89 -1.87 38.14
N GLN A 414 28.64 -2.32 38.20
CA GLN A 414 27.82 -2.63 37.03
C GLN A 414 26.48 -1.92 37.17
N ALA A 415 26.12 -1.15 36.15
CA ALA A 415 24.84 -0.47 36.04
C ALA A 415 24.16 -0.89 34.74
N ARG A 416 22.87 -1.23 34.83
CA ARG A 416 22.01 -1.52 33.68
C ARG A 416 20.83 -0.56 33.71
N ILE A 417 20.67 0.22 32.64
CA ILE A 417 19.53 1.10 32.42
C ILE A 417 18.74 0.53 31.24
N THR A 418 17.41 0.52 31.36
CA THR A 418 16.54 0.06 30.27
C THR A 418 15.38 1.03 30.10
N ALA A 419 15.28 1.62 28.91
CA ALA A 419 14.15 2.45 28.51
C ALA A 419 13.31 1.70 27.47
N SER A 420 11.99 1.72 27.63
CA SER A 420 11.07 0.97 26.77
C SER A 420 9.91 1.83 26.26
N PRO A 421 10.13 2.78 25.32
CA PRO A 421 9.05 3.50 24.67
C PRO A 421 8.14 2.53 23.90
N LYS A 422 6.83 2.79 23.96
CA LYS A 422 5.80 1.98 23.31
C LYS A 422 4.82 2.86 22.56
N VAL A 423 4.34 2.37 21.42
CA VAL A 423 3.30 3.03 20.63
C VAL A 423 2.39 1.98 20.01
N ALA A 424 1.09 2.28 19.92
CA ALA A 424 0.12 1.45 19.22
C ALA A 424 -0.39 2.17 17.97
N THR A 425 -0.53 1.46 16.86
CA THR A 425 -1.01 2.02 15.59
C THR A 425 -1.73 0.98 14.74
N LEU A 426 -2.40 1.42 13.69
CA LEU A 426 -2.96 0.56 12.66
C LEU A 426 -1.89 0.15 11.65
N ASP A 427 -2.14 -0.95 10.96
CA ASP A 427 -1.36 -1.36 9.80
C ASP A 427 -1.26 -0.22 8.76
N ASN A 428 -0.08 -0.03 8.17
CA ASN A 428 0.26 1.03 7.21
C ASN A 428 0.01 2.48 7.72
N THR A 429 -0.05 2.70 9.02
CA THR A 429 -0.25 4.03 9.62
C THR A 429 0.93 4.42 10.49
N GLU A 430 1.53 5.59 10.22
CA GLU A 430 2.65 6.10 11.01
C GLU A 430 2.21 6.43 12.45
N ALA A 431 3.03 6.03 13.40
CA ALA A 431 2.87 6.32 14.81
C ALA A 431 4.10 7.08 15.32
N VAL A 432 3.87 8.08 16.17
CA VAL A 432 4.94 8.85 16.81
C VAL A 432 4.69 8.90 18.30
N MET A 433 5.70 8.54 19.07
CA MET A 433 5.76 8.74 20.51
C MET A 433 6.97 9.62 20.80
N ASP A 434 6.75 10.73 21.50
CA ASP A 434 7.78 11.71 21.81
C ASP A 434 7.72 12.09 23.28
N ASN A 435 8.85 12.00 23.97
CA ASN A 435 9.02 12.41 25.35
C ASN A 435 10.36 13.12 25.50
N ARG A 436 10.34 14.45 25.37
CA ARG A 436 11.50 15.33 25.47
C ARG A 436 11.37 16.28 26.66
N GLN A 437 12.49 16.53 27.33
CA GLN A 437 12.65 17.57 28.34
C GLN A 437 13.42 18.73 27.74
N ASN A 438 12.95 19.96 27.98
CA ASN A 438 13.57 21.17 27.46
C ASN A 438 14.32 21.90 28.57
N PHE A 439 15.60 22.19 28.35
CA PHE A 439 16.43 23.00 29.23
C PHE A 439 16.63 24.38 28.60
N TYR A 440 16.38 25.44 29.35
CA TYR A 440 16.49 26.82 28.86
C TYR A 440 17.78 27.46 29.36
N VAL A 441 18.59 27.93 28.43
CA VAL A 441 19.83 28.67 28.73
C VAL A 441 19.59 30.16 28.46
N PRO A 442 19.89 31.04 29.42
CA PRO A 442 19.91 32.48 29.16
C PRO A 442 21.09 32.88 28.28
N VAL A 443 20.80 33.55 27.16
CA VAL A 443 21.77 34.21 26.30
C VAL A 443 21.82 35.68 26.71
N ALA A 444 22.95 36.11 27.26
CA ALA A 444 23.11 37.49 27.73
C ALA A 444 23.13 38.47 26.55
N GLY A 445 22.18 39.41 26.52
CA GLY A 445 22.16 40.55 25.62
C GLY A 445 22.21 41.88 26.39
N TYR A 446 22.72 42.94 25.75
CA TYR A 446 22.97 44.24 26.40
C TYR A 446 21.69 44.98 26.87
N GLN A 447 20.52 44.65 26.30
CA GLN A 447 19.23 45.30 26.62
C GLN A 447 18.07 44.31 26.81
N SER A 448 18.24 43.05 26.40
CA SER A 448 17.25 41.96 26.52
C SER A 448 17.98 40.64 26.71
N ALA A 449 17.38 39.70 27.46
CA ALA A 449 17.88 38.33 27.59
C ALA A 449 16.98 37.40 26.76
N ASP A 450 17.60 36.59 25.89
CA ASP A 450 16.91 35.53 25.14
C ASP A 450 17.12 34.18 25.82
N LEU A 451 16.17 33.26 25.67
CA LEU A 451 16.30 31.89 26.17
C LEU A 451 16.46 30.93 24.99
N TYR A 452 17.54 30.15 24.98
CA TYR A 452 17.74 29.07 24.03
C TYR A 452 17.35 27.73 24.66
N ALA A 453 16.46 26.98 24.00
CA ALA A 453 16.00 25.68 24.47
C ALA A 453 16.87 24.55 23.89
N ILE A 454 17.46 23.75 24.77
CA ILE A 454 18.15 22.50 24.43
C ILE A 454 17.23 21.35 24.86
N SER A 455 16.81 20.52 23.92
CA SER A 455 15.89 19.40 24.18
C SER A 455 16.65 18.08 24.23
N ALA A 456 16.31 17.22 25.19
CA ALA A 456 16.82 15.86 25.29
C ALA A 456 15.70 14.91 25.74
N GLY A 457 15.63 13.74 25.14
CA GLY A 457 14.66 12.71 25.48
C GLY A 457 14.54 11.66 24.39
N VAL A 458 13.45 10.91 24.40
CA VAL A 458 13.25 9.76 23.51
C VAL A 458 12.12 10.06 22.53
N SER A 459 12.37 9.84 21.24
CA SER A 459 11.36 9.86 20.19
C SER A 459 11.39 8.55 19.41
N LEU A 460 10.25 7.89 19.31
CA LEU A 460 10.02 6.68 18.53
C LEU A 460 9.00 6.99 17.45
N ARG A 461 9.43 6.96 16.19
CA ARG A 461 8.57 7.04 15.01
C ARG A 461 8.63 5.73 14.24
N VAL A 462 7.48 5.16 13.92
CA VAL A 462 7.38 3.87 13.25
C VAL A 462 6.27 3.87 12.21
N LEU A 463 6.54 3.25 11.06
CA LEU A 463 5.54 2.95 10.03
C LEU A 463 5.54 1.43 9.80
N PRO A 464 4.58 0.69 10.38
CA PRO A 464 4.51 -0.75 10.23
C PRO A 464 3.66 -1.18 9.03
N MET A 465 3.99 -2.35 8.49
CA MET A 465 3.22 -3.08 7.48
C MET A 465 3.21 -4.58 7.82
N VAL A 466 2.03 -5.16 7.98
CA VAL A 466 1.86 -6.61 8.17
C VAL A 466 2.04 -7.32 6.83
N VAL A 467 2.89 -8.34 6.82
CA VAL A 467 3.18 -9.17 5.66
C VAL A 467 2.96 -10.63 6.05
N MET A 468 2.15 -11.34 5.26
CA MET A 468 1.95 -12.77 5.39
C MET A 468 2.96 -13.48 4.48
N ASP A 469 3.93 -14.21 5.05
CA ASP A 469 4.90 -15.01 4.29
C ASP A 469 4.88 -16.46 4.78
N GLY A 470 4.53 -17.40 3.88
CA GLY A 470 4.48 -18.83 4.20
C GLY A 470 3.52 -19.19 5.36
N GLY A 471 2.48 -18.37 5.61
CA GLY A 471 1.56 -18.54 6.73
C GLY A 471 2.07 -18.00 8.07
N THR A 472 3.26 -17.37 8.10
CA THR A 472 3.79 -16.67 9.27
C THR A 472 3.54 -15.18 9.15
N VAL A 473 3.07 -14.57 10.23
CA VAL A 473 2.90 -13.11 10.33
C VAL A 473 4.26 -12.46 10.57
N ARG A 474 4.70 -11.63 9.63
CA ARG A 474 5.88 -10.78 9.79
C ARG A 474 5.47 -9.33 9.69
N ILE A 475 6.19 -8.45 10.37
CA ILE A 475 5.95 -7.03 10.38
C ILE A 475 7.18 -6.35 9.77
N ARG A 476 6.97 -5.74 8.61
CA ARG A 476 7.96 -4.85 7.99
C ARG A 476 7.77 -3.46 8.58
N MET A 477 8.82 -2.82 9.05
CA MET A 477 8.73 -1.51 9.69
C MET A 477 9.84 -0.60 9.22
N ASN A 478 9.49 0.66 8.97
CA ASN A 478 10.44 1.76 8.98
C ASN A 478 10.49 2.29 10.41
N VAL A 479 11.68 2.27 11.01
CA VAL A 479 11.87 2.65 12.41
C VAL A 479 12.86 3.80 12.45
N HIS A 480 12.43 4.88 13.11
CA HIS A 480 13.23 6.04 13.42
C HIS A 480 13.23 6.27 14.94
N ILE A 481 14.39 6.13 15.57
CA ILE A 481 14.58 6.29 17.01
C ILE A 481 15.56 7.43 17.24
N GLU A 482 15.15 8.41 18.03
CA GLU A 482 16.05 9.40 18.60
C GLU A 482 16.11 9.19 20.12
N ASP A 483 17.32 9.13 20.67
CA ASP A 483 17.55 9.14 22.11
C ASP A 483 18.61 10.17 22.46
N GLY A 484 18.18 11.23 23.16
CA GLY A 484 19.02 12.30 23.67
C GLY A 484 19.09 12.27 25.18
N GLN A 485 20.28 12.41 25.75
CA GLN A 485 20.50 12.51 27.19
C GLN A 485 21.36 13.74 27.54
N ILE A 486 21.01 14.38 28.65
CA ILE A 486 21.80 15.47 29.24
C ILE A 486 22.88 14.84 30.12
N THR A 487 24.14 15.10 29.80
CA THR A 487 25.27 14.57 30.57
C THR A 487 25.58 15.45 31.78
N SER A 488 26.33 14.92 32.75
CA SER A 488 26.82 15.69 33.90
C SER A 488 27.98 16.64 33.56
N GLN A 489 28.53 16.55 32.34
CA GLN A 489 29.58 17.46 31.90
C GLN A 489 28.99 18.81 31.52
N GLN A 490 29.65 19.88 31.95
CA GLN A 490 29.28 21.25 31.61
C GLN A 490 30.48 21.97 31.00
N VAL A 491 30.23 22.74 29.94
CA VAL A 491 31.20 23.67 29.35
C VAL A 491 30.75 25.08 29.72
N GLY A 492 31.36 25.66 30.75
CA GLY A 492 30.81 26.85 31.42
C GLY A 492 29.58 26.48 32.27
N ASN A 493 28.44 27.13 32.02
CA ASN A 493 27.14 26.84 32.67
C ASN A 493 26.19 26.02 31.78
N LEU A 494 26.69 25.50 30.65
CA LEU A 494 25.92 24.78 29.65
C LEU A 494 26.12 23.27 29.78
N PRO A 495 25.05 22.46 29.85
CA PRO A 495 25.19 21.01 29.86
C PRO A 495 25.56 20.48 28.47
N VAL A 496 26.39 19.44 28.43
CA VAL A 496 26.68 18.70 27.20
C VAL A 496 25.59 17.65 26.97
N THR A 497 25.04 17.57 25.77
CA THR A 497 24.06 16.55 25.37
C THR A 497 24.70 15.47 24.53
N SER A 498 24.29 14.21 24.74
CA SER A 498 24.59 13.09 23.85
C SER A 498 23.32 12.70 23.11
N GLN A 499 23.40 12.48 21.80
CA GLN A 499 22.27 12.09 20.98
C GLN A 499 22.63 10.86 20.13
N SER A 500 21.72 9.91 20.07
CA SER A 500 21.75 8.75 19.19
C SER A 500 20.54 8.79 18.26
N GLU A 501 20.75 8.62 16.96
CA GLU A 501 19.70 8.60 15.94
C GLU A 501 19.85 7.32 15.11
N ILE A 502 18.74 6.59 14.93
CA ILE A 502 18.70 5.32 14.22
C ILE A 502 17.57 5.36 13.21
N ASP A 503 17.93 5.30 11.92
CA ASP A 503 17.01 5.12 10.80
C ASP A 503 17.24 3.76 10.14
N THR A 504 16.22 2.92 10.13
CA THR A 504 16.33 1.59 9.53
C THR A 504 15.01 1.07 8.97
N GLN A 505 15.12 0.02 8.17
CA GLN A 505 14.00 -0.81 7.77
C GLN A 505 14.26 -2.24 8.21
N ALA A 506 13.31 -2.85 8.91
CA ALA A 506 13.44 -4.20 9.43
C ALA A 506 12.20 -5.03 9.11
N LEU A 507 12.39 -6.34 8.92
CA LEU A 507 11.32 -7.33 8.85
C LEU A 507 11.47 -8.25 10.07
N ILE A 508 10.48 -8.24 10.95
CA ILE A 508 10.53 -8.93 12.25
C ILE A 508 9.33 -9.87 12.35
N ASN A 509 9.49 -11.05 12.93
CA ASN A 509 8.37 -11.92 13.23
C ASN A 509 7.50 -11.32 14.34
N GLU A 510 6.21 -11.63 14.34
CA GLU A 510 5.32 -11.20 15.41
C GLU A 510 5.81 -11.70 16.79
N GLY A 511 5.90 -10.79 17.76
CA GLY A 511 6.26 -11.11 19.14
C GLY A 511 7.75 -11.30 19.40
N GLU A 512 8.59 -11.36 18.36
CA GLU A 512 10.03 -11.50 18.48
C GLU A 512 10.74 -10.13 18.54
N SER A 513 11.88 -10.11 19.23
CA SER A 513 12.73 -8.92 19.34
C SER A 513 13.89 -9.00 18.37
N LEU A 514 14.09 -7.95 17.57
CA LEU A 514 15.27 -7.81 16.71
C LEU A 514 16.21 -6.74 17.27
N LEU A 515 17.50 -7.07 17.39
CA LEU A 515 18.54 -6.07 17.62
C LEU A 515 18.78 -5.30 16.32
N ILE A 516 18.44 -4.02 16.32
CA ILE A 516 18.54 -3.15 15.14
C ILE A 516 19.86 -2.41 15.10
N ALA A 517 20.32 -1.93 16.27
CA ALA A 517 21.54 -1.16 16.39
C ALA A 517 22.18 -1.38 17.76
N GLY A 518 23.48 -1.15 17.84
CA GLY A 518 24.20 -1.14 19.10
C GLY A 518 25.68 -0.83 18.91
N TYR A 519 26.32 -0.36 19.97
CA TYR A 519 27.76 -0.13 19.99
C TYR A 519 28.34 -0.43 21.37
N SER A 520 29.63 -0.74 21.40
CA SER A 520 30.38 -1.02 22.62
C SER A 520 31.65 -0.19 22.61
N VAL A 521 31.93 0.50 23.70
CA VAL A 521 33.17 1.25 23.91
C VAL A 521 33.91 0.60 25.07
N ASP A 522 35.16 0.25 24.84
CA ASP A 522 36.06 -0.29 25.86
C ASP A 522 37.22 0.69 26.04
N GLN A 523 37.45 1.11 27.29
CA GLN A 523 38.52 2.01 27.67
C GLN A 523 39.31 1.36 28.80
N GLN A 524 40.59 1.14 28.56
CA GLN A 524 41.51 0.66 29.58
C GLN A 524 42.65 1.66 29.75
N ALA A 525 42.86 2.12 30.97
CA ALA A 525 44.02 2.91 31.34
C ALA A 525 44.83 2.17 32.40
N LYS A 526 46.14 2.09 32.16
CA LYS A 526 47.09 1.49 33.09
C LYS A 526 48.13 2.53 33.48
N THR A 527 48.19 2.83 34.77
CA THR A 527 49.17 3.74 35.37
C THR A 527 50.14 2.92 36.21
N VAL A 528 51.43 3.16 36.04
CA VAL A 528 52.50 2.49 36.81
C VAL A 528 53.41 3.55 37.40
N ASP A 529 53.31 3.77 38.71
CA ASP A 529 54.20 4.65 39.45
C ASP A 529 55.34 3.81 40.03
N ALA A 530 56.59 4.12 39.72
CA ALA A 530 57.72 3.27 40.11
C ALA A 530 58.99 4.07 40.42
N ILE A 531 59.80 3.56 41.34
CA ILE A 531 61.13 4.13 41.59
C ILE A 531 62.10 3.69 40.47
N PRO A 532 62.76 4.62 39.77
CA PRO A 532 63.76 4.27 38.77
C PRO A 532 64.88 3.40 39.36
N GLY A 533 65.28 2.34 38.65
CA GLY A 533 66.30 1.39 39.10
C GLY A 533 65.74 0.29 40.00
N LEU A 534 65.27 0.62 41.20
CA LEU A 534 64.82 -0.36 42.21
C LEU A 534 63.62 -1.21 41.75
N SER A 535 62.72 -0.63 40.96
CA SER A 535 61.55 -1.34 40.39
C SER A 535 61.90 -2.44 39.38
N LYS A 536 63.13 -2.44 38.83
CA LYS A 536 63.56 -3.38 37.79
C LYS A 536 64.29 -4.61 38.35
N ILE A 537 64.54 -4.67 39.66
CA ILE A 537 65.25 -5.80 40.28
C ILE A 537 64.31 -7.03 40.29
N PRO A 538 64.74 -8.20 39.78
CA PRO A 538 63.94 -9.42 39.83
C PRO A 538 63.61 -9.80 41.28
N LEU A 539 62.46 -10.45 41.50
CA LEU A 539 61.89 -10.84 42.81
C LEU A 539 61.41 -9.69 43.71
N VAL A 540 62.16 -8.58 43.83
CA VAL A 540 61.85 -7.50 44.79
C VAL A 540 61.32 -6.21 44.15
N GLY A 541 61.44 -6.04 42.83
CA GLY A 541 61.03 -4.82 42.13
C GLY A 541 59.54 -4.48 42.27
N ALA A 542 58.68 -5.47 42.52
CA ALA A 542 57.26 -5.27 42.80
C ALA A 542 57.01 -4.48 44.10
N LEU A 543 57.94 -4.48 45.06
CA LEU A 543 57.85 -3.70 46.29
C LEU A 543 58.15 -2.21 46.07
N PHE A 544 58.60 -1.80 44.88
CA PHE A 544 58.99 -0.42 44.58
C PHE A 544 58.18 0.17 43.43
N ARG A 545 56.98 -0.37 43.18
CA ARG A 545 56.02 0.13 42.20
C ARG A 545 54.58 0.06 42.70
N THR A 546 53.73 0.86 42.10
CA THR A 546 52.28 0.89 42.28
C THR A 546 51.64 0.75 40.90
N ASP A 547 50.94 -0.35 40.71
CA ASP A 547 50.21 -0.67 39.49
C ASP A 547 48.72 -0.31 39.71
N GLN A 548 48.17 0.54 38.85
CA GLN A 548 46.74 0.88 38.82
C GLN A 548 46.18 0.62 37.43
N THR A 549 45.14 -0.21 37.34
CA THR A 549 44.42 -0.51 36.11
C THR A 549 42.96 -0.10 36.28
N THR A 550 42.50 0.83 35.45
CA THR A 550 41.10 1.24 35.35
C THR A 550 40.54 0.77 34.03
N GLY A 551 39.50 -0.05 34.07
CA GLY A 551 38.71 -0.48 32.93
C GLY A 551 37.32 0.12 32.96
N GLN A 552 36.83 0.58 31.82
CA GLN A 552 35.46 1.03 31.63
C GLN A 552 34.94 0.45 30.32
N ARG A 553 33.84 -0.31 30.42
CA ARG A 553 33.12 -0.86 29.28
C ARG A 553 31.71 -0.32 29.25
N PHE A 554 31.35 0.31 28.16
CA PHE A 554 30.01 0.85 27.91
C PHE A 554 29.39 0.12 26.73
N GLN A 555 28.18 -0.40 26.87
CA GLN A 555 27.44 -1.06 25.80
C GLN A 555 26.03 -0.48 25.71
N ARG A 556 25.62 -0.11 24.51
CA ARG A 556 24.27 0.39 24.22
C ARG A 556 23.65 -0.42 23.10
N MET A 557 22.41 -0.87 23.30
CA MET A 557 21.68 -1.72 22.37
C MET A 557 20.25 -1.22 22.16
N PHE A 558 19.80 -1.28 20.90
CA PHE A 558 18.45 -0.90 20.48
C PHE A 558 17.74 -2.12 19.90
N LEU A 559 16.76 -2.63 20.64
CA LEU A 559 15.92 -3.74 20.20
C LEU A 559 14.53 -3.22 19.86
N VAL A 560 13.87 -3.84 18.89
CA VAL A 560 12.46 -3.54 18.58
C VAL A 560 11.66 -4.84 18.54
N THR A 561 10.46 -4.78 19.12
CA THR A 561 9.53 -5.90 19.24
C THR A 561 8.15 -5.43 18.79
N PRO A 562 7.66 -5.89 17.62
CA PRO A 562 6.28 -5.68 17.21
C PRO A 562 5.36 -6.78 17.75
N ARG A 563 4.12 -6.44 18.08
CA ARG A 563 3.07 -7.37 18.49
C ARG A 563 1.76 -6.98 17.84
N VAL A 564 1.01 -7.95 17.33
CA VAL A 564 -0.35 -7.69 16.86
C VAL A 564 -1.28 -7.75 18.06
N ILE A 565 -2.00 -6.66 18.33
CA ILE A 565 -3.05 -6.62 19.33
C ILE A 565 -4.36 -6.95 18.62
N THR A 566 -4.99 -8.06 18.98
CA THR A 566 -6.35 -8.34 18.54
C THR A 566 -7.30 -7.84 19.62
N PRO A 567 -8.14 -6.82 19.36
CA PRO A 567 -9.18 -6.41 20.30
C PRO A 567 -10.38 -7.35 20.23
#